data_AF-A0A3D1CVW1-F1
#
_entry.id   AF-A0A3D1CVW1-F1
#
_cell.length_a   1.000
_cell.length_b   1.000
_cell.length_c   1.000
_cell.angle_alpha   90.00
_cell.angle_beta   90.00
_cell.angle_gamma   90.00
#
_symmetry.space_group_name_H-M   'P 1'
#
loop_
_entity.id
_entity.type
_entity.pdbx_description
1 polymer ?
#
loop_
_entity_poly.entity_id
_entity_poly.type
_entity_poly.pdbx_seq_one_letter_code
_entity_poly.pdbx_strand_id
1 'polypeptide(L)'
;MLLTASGQNVYPEEIEARLNNLPYVAESVVLLRDLRLVALVYPDMAAVNADQITPEKLDAIMHENRETLNKSVANYEKISAIELVDNEFEKTPKKSIKRFLYS
;
A
#
# COMPACT_ATOMS: atom_id res chain seq x y z
N MET A 1 -9.92 3.54 10.76
CA MET A 1 -9.90 5.01 10.66
C MET A 1 -8.61 5.50 11.30
N LEU A 2 -7.81 6.25 10.55
CA LEU A 2 -6.58 6.88 11.02
C LEU A 2 -6.84 8.37 11.19
N LEU A 3 -6.42 8.93 12.32
CA LEU A 3 -6.51 10.36 12.56
C LEU A 3 -5.18 10.99 12.17
N THR A 4 -5.20 11.89 11.19
CA THR A 4 -4.01 12.63 10.78
C THR A 4 -3.68 13.73 11.78
N ALA A 5 -2.44 14.24 11.74
CA ALA A 5 -2.01 15.38 12.55
C ALA A 5 -2.91 16.62 12.43
N SER A 6 -3.60 16.76 11.30
CA SER A 6 -4.54 17.86 11.01
C SER A 6 -5.96 17.63 11.57
N GLY A 7 -6.23 16.51 12.23
CA GLY A 7 -7.57 16.15 12.71
C GLY A 7 -8.51 15.64 11.62
N GLN A 8 -7.99 15.30 10.43
CA GLN A 8 -8.78 14.75 9.33
C GLN A 8 -8.82 13.23 9.41
N ASN A 9 -9.98 12.66 9.10
CA ASN A 9 -10.19 11.21 9.04
C ASN A 9 -9.61 10.67 7.74
N VAL A 10 -8.72 9.70 7.87
CA VAL A 10 -8.19 8.92 6.74
C VAL A 10 -8.68 7.50 6.85
N TYR A 11 -9.19 6.98 5.73
CA TYR A 11 -9.66 5.61 5.61
C TYR A 11 -8.61 4.78 4.88
N PRO A 12 -7.71 4.07 5.60
CA PRO A 12 -6.68 3.26 4.97
C PRO A 12 -7.26 2.23 3.99
N GLU A 13 -8.45 1.69 4.30
CA GLU A 13 -9.15 0.72 3.43
C GLU A 13 -9.46 1.25 2.03
N GLU A 14 -9.82 2.53 1.89
CA GLU A 14 -10.05 3.13 0.56
C GLU A 14 -8.74 3.28 -0.22
N ILE A 15 -7.67 3.65 0.48
CA ILE A 15 -6.35 3.81 -0.12
C ILE A 15 -5.78 2.45 -0.53
N GLU A 16 -5.92 1.44 0.33
CA GLU A 16 -5.58 0.03 0.06
C GLU A 16 -6.39 -0.51 -1.13
N ALA A 17 -7.69 -0.24 -1.19
CA ALA A 17 -8.52 -0.67 -2.32
C ALA A 17 -8.03 -0.05 -3.63
N ARG A 18 -7.62 1.22 -3.62
CA ARG A 18 -7.03 1.88 -4.80
C ARG A 18 -5.67 1.28 -5.15
N LEU A 19 -4.79 1.07 -4.18
CA LEU A 19 -3.49 0.41 -4.37
C LEU A 19 -3.64 -0.99 -4.95
N ASN A 20 -4.57 -1.80 -4.44
CA ASN A 20 -4.85 -3.15 -4.95
C ASN A 20 -5.41 -3.17 -6.38
N ASN A 21 -5.90 -2.03 -6.90
CA ASN A 21 -6.30 -1.91 -8.31
C ASN A 21 -5.13 -1.48 -9.22
N LEU A 22 -3.96 -1.19 -8.67
CA LEU A 22 -2.77 -0.79 -9.43
C LEU A 22 -1.97 -2.01 -9.88
N PRO A 23 -1.19 -1.89 -10.98
CA PRO A 23 -0.45 -3.00 -11.53
C PRO A 23 0.61 -3.54 -10.56
N TYR A 24 0.78 -4.86 -10.58
CA TYR A 24 1.73 -5.62 -9.77
C TYR A 24 1.52 -5.51 -8.25
N VAL A 25 0.35 -5.07 -7.80
CA VAL A 25 -0.04 -5.08 -6.38
C VAL A 25 -0.93 -6.29 -6.12
N ALA A 26 -0.44 -7.27 -5.36
CA ALA A 26 -1.29 -8.38 -4.90
C ALA A 26 -2.09 -7.95 -3.67
N GLU A 27 -1.39 -7.41 -2.67
CA GLU A 27 -2.01 -6.90 -1.45
C GLU A 27 -1.34 -5.61 -0.99
N SER A 28 -2.07 -4.81 -0.23
CA SER A 28 -1.56 -3.59 0.35
C SER A 28 -2.19 -3.33 1.72
N VAL A 29 -1.42 -2.72 2.60
CA VAL A 29 -1.83 -2.33 3.94
C VAL A 29 -1.32 -0.92 4.21
N VAL A 30 -2.21 -0.02 4.60
CA VAL A 30 -1.86 1.36 4.91
C VAL A 30 -1.83 1.56 6.43
N LEU A 31 -0.69 2.07 6.90
CA LEU A 31 -0.37 2.29 8.30
C LEU A 31 -0.07 3.77 8.54
N LEU A 32 -0.26 4.21 9.79
CA LEU A 32 0.16 5.54 10.23
C LEU A 32 1.41 5.38 11.11
N ARG A 33 2.58 5.79 10.61
CA ARG A 33 3.85 5.86 11.35
C ARG A 33 4.30 7.31 11.46
N ASP A 34 4.64 7.77 12.65
CA ASP A 34 5.14 9.14 12.87
C ASP A 34 4.24 10.23 12.25
N LEU A 35 2.92 10.10 12.39
CA LEU A 35 1.91 10.99 11.78
C LEU A 35 1.92 11.04 10.24
N ARG A 36 2.59 10.09 9.58
CA ARG A 36 2.66 9.93 8.12
C ARG A 36 2.04 8.60 7.70
N LEU A 37 1.41 8.60 6.54
CA LEU A 37 0.84 7.39 5.97
C LEU A 37 1.94 6.62 5.21
N VAL A 38 2.11 5.36 5.58
CA VAL A 38 3.04 4.42 4.93
C VAL A 38 2.22 3.28 4.37
N ALA A 39 2.39 2.94 3.11
CA ALA A 39 1.74 1.80 2.49
C ALA A 39 2.74 0.64 2.41
N LEU A 40 2.44 -0.46 3.07
CA LEU A 40 3.09 -1.73 2.83
C LEU A 40 2.42 -2.37 1.62
N VAL A 41 3.19 -2.79 0.63
CA VAL A 41 2.68 -3.40 -0.60
C VAL A 41 3.35 -4.75 -0.78
N TYR A 42 2.54 -5.80 -0.89
CA TYR A 42 2.98 -7.12 -1.32
C TYR A 42 2.85 -7.18 -2.84
N PRO A 43 3.97 -7.14 -3.58
CA PRO A 43 3.91 -7.23 -5.03
C PRO A 43 3.53 -8.65 -5.45
N ASP A 44 2.78 -8.77 -6.55
CA ASP A 44 2.47 -10.07 -7.12
C ASP A 44 3.71 -10.66 -7.80
N MET A 45 4.50 -11.41 -7.03
CA MET A 45 5.70 -12.09 -7.53
C MET A 45 5.37 -13.03 -8.70
N ALA A 46 4.17 -13.61 -8.78
CA ALA A 46 3.79 -14.46 -9.91
C ALA A 46 3.64 -13.62 -11.19
N ALA A 47 2.95 -12.47 -11.11
CA ALA A 47 2.81 -11.54 -12.24
C ALA A 47 4.15 -10.90 -12.63
N VAL A 48 4.96 -10.48 -11.66
CA VAL A 48 6.30 -9.91 -11.88
C VAL A 48 7.20 -10.91 -12.60
N ASN A 49 7.20 -12.18 -12.18
CA ASN A 49 7.97 -13.23 -12.86
C ASN A 49 7.39 -13.58 -14.24
N ALA A 50 6.07 -13.59 -14.40
CA ALA A 50 5.42 -13.86 -15.69
C ALA A 50 5.76 -12.80 -16.75
N ASP A 51 5.75 -11.52 -16.37
CA ASP A 51 6.13 -10.39 -17.23
C ASP A 51 7.66 -10.14 -17.25
N GLN A 52 8.46 -10.96 -16.54
CA GLN A 52 9.90 -10.80 -16.38
C GLN A 52 10.32 -9.39 -15.95
N ILE A 53 9.54 -8.78 -15.06
CA ILE A 53 9.80 -7.45 -14.53
C ILE A 53 10.98 -7.49 -13.57
N THR A 54 11.98 -6.66 -13.81
CA THR A 54 13.11 -6.49 -12.90
C THR A 54 12.70 -5.72 -11.65
N PRO A 55 13.37 -5.94 -10.50
CA PRO A 55 13.08 -5.21 -9.27
C PRO A 55 13.19 -3.69 -9.44
N GLU A 56 14.12 -3.20 -10.27
CA GLU A 56 14.23 -1.78 -10.61
C GLU A 56 12.98 -1.24 -11.33
N LYS A 57 12.42 -2.03 -12.24
CA LYS A 57 11.23 -1.64 -12.98
C LYS A 57 9.97 -1.76 -12.13
N LEU A 58 9.91 -2.75 -11.26
CA LEU A 58 8.86 -2.86 -10.25
C LEU A 58 8.87 -1.65 -9.32
N ASP A 59 10.04 -1.24 -8.83
CA ASP A 59 10.19 -0.05 -7.99
C ASP A 59 9.72 1.22 -8.72
N ALA A 60 10.10 1.38 -10.00
CA ALA A 60 9.61 2.47 -10.84
C ALA A 60 8.08 2.47 -10.98
N ILE A 61 7.47 1.30 -11.24
CA ILE A 61 6.01 1.17 -11.34
C ILE A 61 5.34 1.47 -10.00
N MET A 62 5.92 1.02 -8.88
CA MET A 62 5.40 1.32 -7.53
C MET A 62 5.50 2.80 -7.20
N HIS A 63 6.57 3.46 -7.63
CA HIS A 63 6.71 4.90 -7.56
C HIS A 63 5.64 5.64 -8.36
N GLU A 64 5.38 5.22 -9.61
CA GLU A 64 4.30 5.77 -10.44
C GLU A 64 2.91 5.51 -9.85
N ASN A 65 2.68 4.32 -9.31
CA ASN A 65 1.47 3.92 -8.59
C ASN A 65 1.23 4.86 -7.40
N ARG A 66 2.27 5.12 -6.60
CA ARG A 66 2.22 6.07 -5.47
C ARG A 66 1.84 7.47 -5.94
N GLU A 67 2.49 7.96 -6.99
CA GLU A 67 2.21 9.30 -7.51
C GLU A 67 0.78 9.42 -8.06
N THR A 68 0.32 8.39 -8.79
CA THR A 68 -1.03 8.32 -9.34
C THR A 68 -2.07 8.34 -8.23
N LEU A 69 -1.88 7.50 -7.20
CA LEU A 69 -2.70 7.49 -6.00
C LEU A 69 -2.71 8.88 -5.33
N ASN A 70 -1.53 9.46 -5.09
CA ASN A 70 -1.37 10.77 -4.46
C ASN A 70 -1.99 11.92 -5.27
N LYS A 71 -2.16 11.77 -6.59
CA LYS A 71 -2.89 12.74 -7.44
C LYS A 71 -4.40 12.59 -7.31
N SER A 72 -4.90 11.41 -6.96
CA SER A 72 -6.34 11.11 -6.82
C SER A 72 -6.88 11.20 -5.40
N VAL A 73 -6.03 11.44 -4.41
CA VAL A 73 -6.41 11.62 -3.00
C VAL A 73 -6.01 13.00 -2.50
N ALA A 74 -6.59 13.44 -1.38
CA ALA A 74 -6.27 14.75 -0.81
C ALA A 74 -4.86 14.77 -0.19
N ASN A 75 -4.29 15.97 0.04
CA ASN A 75 -2.93 16.11 0.59
C ASN A 75 -2.68 15.33 1.89
N TYR A 76 -3.70 15.19 2.74
CA TYR A 76 -3.61 14.48 4.02
C TYR A 76 -3.78 12.96 3.90
N GLU A 77 -4.25 12.47 2.75
CA GLU A 77 -4.38 11.04 2.42
C GLU A 77 -3.18 10.53 1.62
N LYS A 78 -2.24 11.42 1.29
CA LYS A 78 -1.07 11.06 0.52
C LYS A 78 -0.19 10.08 1.27
N ILE A 79 0.14 8.98 0.60
CA ILE A 79 1.13 8.04 1.07
C ILE A 79 2.51 8.71 0.99
N SER A 80 3.20 8.76 2.12
CA SER A 80 4.57 9.29 2.21
C SER A 80 5.59 8.32 1.63
N ALA A 81 5.45 7.04 1.95
CA ALA A 81 6.36 5.98 1.50
C ALA A 81 5.58 4.70 1.17
N ILE A 82 6.04 4.00 0.13
CA ILE A 82 5.63 2.62 -0.15
C ILE A 82 6.80 1.73 0.26
N GLU A 83 6.53 0.72 1.07
CA GLU A 83 7.49 -0.32 1.43
C GLU A 83 7.01 -1.63 0.81
N LEU A 84 7.88 -2.25 0.00
CA LEU A 84 7.58 -3.57 -0.57
C LEU A 84 7.86 -4.64 0.50
N VAL A 85 6.90 -5.53 0.69
CA VAL A 85 7.05 -6.69 1.57
C VAL A 85 7.18 -7.94 0.71
N ASP A 86 8.14 -8.82 1.01
CA ASP A 86 8.32 -10.09 0.29
C ASP A 86 7.34 -11.20 0.73
N ASN A 87 6.60 -10.97 1.82
CA ASN A 87 5.69 -11.98 2.38
C ASN A 87 4.25 -11.49 2.32
N GLU A 88 3.33 -12.42 2.03
CA GLU A 88 1.90 -12.18 2.10
C GLU A 88 1.51 -11.73 3.51
N PHE A 89 0.58 -10.77 3.61
CA PHE A 89 0.12 -10.32 4.91
C PHE A 89 -0.60 -11.44 5.65
N GLU A 90 -0.27 -11.66 6.92
CA GLU A 90 -0.91 -12.71 7.70
C GLU A 90 -2.41 -12.44 7.84
N LYS A 91 -3.25 -13.28 7.23
CA LYS A 91 -4.70 -13.19 7.33
C LYS A 91 -5.21 -13.96 8.53
N THR A 92 -6.24 -13.43 9.17
CA THR A 92 -7.08 -14.20 10.09
C THR A 92 -7.84 -15.27 9.31
N PRO A 93 -8.27 -16.37 9.96
CA PRO A 93 -9.14 -17.37 9.33
C PRO A 93 -10.46 -16.81 8.78
N LYS A 94 -10.83 -15.58 9.15
CA LYS A 94 -11.95 -14.80 8.58
C LYS A 94 -11.60 -14.01 7.30
N LYS A 95 -10.42 -14.24 6.69
CA LYS A 95 -9.88 -13.51 5.53
C LYS A 95 -9.57 -12.02 5.77
N SER A 96 -9.61 -11.54 7.01
CA SER A 96 -9.20 -10.17 7.34
C SER A 96 -7.70 -10.15 7.65
N ILE A 97 -6.96 -9.19 7.08
CA ILE A 97 -5.52 -9.00 7.34
C ILE A 97 -5.29 -8.67 8.83
N LYS A 98 -4.35 -9.37 9.48
CA LYS A 98 -3.94 -9.12 10.88
C LYS A 98 -3.10 -7.84 10.96
N ARG A 99 -3.76 -6.69 10.90
CA ARG A 99 -3.11 -5.37 11.01
C ARG A 99 -2.26 -5.19 12.27
N PHE A 100 -2.56 -5.91 13.36
CA PHE A 100 -1.80 -5.83 14.61
C PHE A 100 -0.34 -6.29 14.50
N LEU A 101 0.00 -7.10 13.50
CA LEU A 101 1.37 -7.60 13.31
C LEU A 101 2.31 -6.57 12.68
N TYR A 102 1.76 -5.52 12.10
CA TYR A 102 2.51 -4.51 11.32
C TYR A 102 2.51 -3.13 12.01
N SER A 103 2.03 -3.06 13.26
CA SER A 103 1.93 -1.83 14.06
C SER A 103 3.27 -1.33 14.59
#